data_AF-A0A9D6A2R1-F1
#
_entry.id   AF-A0A9D6A2R1-F1
#
_cell.length_a   1.000
_cell.length_b   1.000
_cell.length_c   1.000
_cell.angle_alpha   90.00
_cell.angle_beta   90.00
_cell.angle_gamma   90.00
#
_symmetry.space_group_name_H-M   'P 1'
#
loop_
_entity.id
_entity.type
_entity.pdbx_description
1 polymer ?
#
loop_
_entity_poly.entity_id
_entity_poly.type
_entity_poly.pdbx_seq_one_letter_code
_entity_poly.pdbx_strand_id
1 'polypeptide(L)'
;MAQSVPLALRDIDKEQLLEFLLRYATTQTSVGVQTSRIVVNTTRIAHAYGYELTIMMFQRNIAMTLTPVLEGAAGSYQRLDYAHPVTGMSQHKHSPLNFYLNAELSRLSWYTYDNHPDLDELEARFERILATQPVNRWLVLYLISQANMCLCLLFGGDLVSSLFVFLGTFLGFLVRQELNRRHAYIYLTICLSAFIASFVVGLGAKWGLEASPEIALGASVLYLIPGVPFINGIMDLLDGYMLNGLSRLMTAAMIVVSITVGLSGTLLLLGLSLL
;
A
#
# COMPACT_ATOMS: atom_id res chain seq x y z
N MET A 1 -11.09 -16.81 -7.52
CA MET A 1 -12.26 -17.05 -8.40
C MET A 1 -12.18 -16.04 -9.54
N ALA A 2 -12.11 -16.49 -10.79
CA ALA A 2 -12.02 -15.60 -11.95
C ALA A 2 -13.32 -14.79 -12.07
N GLN A 3 -13.23 -13.46 -12.08
CA GLN A 3 -14.37 -12.54 -12.20
C GLN A 3 -14.67 -12.15 -13.67
N SER A 4 -13.94 -12.72 -14.63
CA SER A 4 -14.05 -12.40 -16.05
C SER A 4 -13.65 -13.60 -16.90
N VAL A 5 -14.26 -13.74 -18.08
CA VAL A 5 -13.91 -14.73 -19.11
C VAL A 5 -13.17 -13.99 -20.24
N PRO A 6 -12.15 -14.59 -20.87
CA PRO A 6 -11.46 -13.98 -22.00
C PRO A 6 -12.42 -13.67 -23.16
N LEU A 7 -12.28 -12.48 -23.74
CA LEU A 7 -13.00 -12.09 -24.95
C LEU A 7 -12.30 -12.63 -26.21
N ALA A 8 -12.89 -12.35 -27.38
CA ALA A 8 -12.25 -12.69 -28.65
C ALA A 8 -10.88 -11.98 -28.78
N LEU A 9 -9.88 -12.74 -29.24
CA LEU A 9 -8.52 -12.25 -29.43
C LEU A 9 -8.50 -11.02 -30.34
N ARG A 10 -7.97 -9.91 -29.82
CA ARG A 10 -7.78 -8.66 -30.58
C ARG A 10 -6.40 -8.63 -31.24
N ASP A 11 -6.32 -7.95 -32.38
CA ASP A 11 -5.07 -7.76 -33.12
C ASP A 11 -4.29 -6.59 -32.52
N ILE A 12 -3.46 -6.89 -31.52
CA ILE A 12 -2.64 -5.93 -30.78
C ILE A 12 -1.23 -6.49 -30.59
N ASP A 13 -0.25 -5.61 -30.40
CA ASP A 13 1.09 -6.03 -30.03
C ASP A 13 1.08 -6.61 -28.61
N LYS A 14 1.29 -7.92 -28.53
CA LYS A 14 1.32 -8.68 -27.28
C LYS A 14 2.49 -8.28 -26.37
N GLU A 15 3.61 -7.81 -26.93
CA GLU A 15 4.75 -7.32 -26.14
C GLU A 15 4.41 -5.98 -25.50
N GLN A 16 3.73 -5.10 -26.24
CA GLN A 16 3.25 -3.82 -25.72
C GLN A 16 2.20 -4.02 -24.62
N LEU A 17 1.25 -4.95 -24.81
CA LEU A 17 0.28 -5.30 -23.77
C LEU A 17 0.97 -5.88 -22.52
N LEU A 18 1.94 -6.78 -22.71
CA LEU A 18 2.71 -7.36 -21.60
C LEU A 18 3.44 -6.28 -20.81
N GLU A 19 4.10 -5.34 -21.50
CA GLU A 19 4.79 -4.22 -20.86
C GLU A 19 3.83 -3.35 -20.06
N PHE A 20 2.66 -3.02 -20.64
CA PHE A 20 1.62 -2.28 -19.93
C PHE A 20 1.15 -3.03 -18.67
N LEU A 21 0.82 -4.32 -18.77
CA LEU A 21 0.34 -5.11 -17.64
C LEU A 21 1.41 -5.23 -16.54
N LEU A 22 2.70 -5.36 -16.91
CA LEU A 22 3.82 -5.32 -15.97
C LEU A 22 3.87 -3.97 -15.24
N ARG A 23 3.82 -2.85 -15.97
CA ARG A 23 3.82 -1.50 -15.38
C ARG A 23 2.60 -1.27 -14.48
N TYR A 24 1.44 -1.76 -14.89
CA TYR A 24 0.21 -1.69 -14.12
C TYR A 24 0.30 -2.50 -12.81
N ALA A 25 0.70 -3.77 -12.87
CA ALA A 25 0.80 -4.65 -11.71
C ALA A 25 1.91 -4.21 -10.74
N THR A 26 3.05 -3.76 -11.26
CA THR A 26 4.15 -3.20 -10.46
C THR A 26 3.71 -1.92 -9.74
N THR A 27 2.92 -1.06 -10.39
CA THR A 27 2.35 0.15 -9.79
C THR A 27 1.36 -0.21 -8.68
N GLN A 28 0.43 -1.15 -8.90
CA GLN A 28 -0.48 -1.59 -7.85
C GLN A 28 0.27 -2.15 -6.63
N THR A 29 1.33 -2.92 -6.86
CA THR A 29 2.18 -3.43 -5.79
C THR A 29 2.83 -2.28 -5.01
N SER A 30 3.34 -1.26 -5.72
CA SER A 30 4.01 -0.11 -5.12
C SER A 30 3.09 0.73 -4.24
N VAL A 31 1.82 0.91 -4.61
CA VAL A 31 0.84 1.69 -3.83
C VAL A 31 0.20 0.88 -2.69
N GLY A 32 0.61 -0.39 -2.55
CA GLY A 32 0.26 -1.29 -1.45
C GLY A 32 -1.07 -2.02 -1.62
N VAL A 33 -1.47 -2.33 -2.86
CA VAL A 33 -2.62 -3.20 -3.12
C VAL A 33 -2.33 -4.63 -2.65
N GLN A 34 -3.38 -5.32 -2.20
CA GLN A 34 -3.37 -6.74 -1.84
C GLN A 34 -3.06 -7.63 -3.05
N THR A 35 -2.32 -8.71 -2.85
CA THR A 35 -1.81 -9.55 -3.95
C THR A 35 -2.92 -10.14 -4.81
N SER A 36 -3.96 -10.71 -4.19
CA SER A 36 -5.10 -11.28 -4.93
C SER A 36 -5.86 -10.25 -5.77
N ARG A 37 -6.00 -9.01 -5.29
CA ARG A 37 -6.61 -7.91 -6.05
C ARG A 37 -5.78 -7.52 -7.27
N ILE A 38 -4.45 -7.52 -7.14
CA ILE A 38 -3.54 -7.25 -8.26
C ILE A 38 -3.73 -8.31 -9.35
N VAL A 39 -3.76 -9.58 -8.96
CA VAL A 39 -4.02 -10.69 -9.89
C VAL A 39 -5.37 -10.49 -10.59
N VAL A 40 -6.45 -10.32 -9.84
CA VAL A 40 -7.80 -10.14 -10.41
C VAL A 40 -7.87 -8.93 -11.34
N ASN A 41 -7.31 -7.78 -10.94
CA ASN A 41 -7.34 -6.56 -11.74
C ASN A 41 -6.55 -6.69 -13.04
N THR A 42 -5.37 -7.32 -12.98
CA THR A 42 -4.48 -7.46 -14.14
C THR A 42 -5.03 -8.52 -15.10
N THR A 43 -5.54 -9.65 -14.58
CA THR A 43 -6.23 -10.68 -15.35
C THR A 43 -7.46 -10.13 -16.04
N ARG A 44 -8.25 -9.27 -15.37
CA ARG A 44 -9.43 -8.64 -15.98
C ARG A 44 -9.07 -7.81 -17.22
N ILE A 45 -7.98 -7.05 -17.16
CA ILE A 45 -7.48 -6.29 -18.31
C ILE A 45 -7.03 -7.24 -19.42
N ALA A 46 -6.23 -8.27 -19.11
CA ALA A 46 -5.79 -9.25 -20.10
C ALA A 46 -6.97 -9.95 -20.82
N HIS A 47 -8.01 -10.32 -20.06
CA HIS A 47 -9.21 -10.95 -20.59
C HIS A 47 -9.97 -10.03 -21.54
N ALA A 48 -9.97 -8.71 -21.28
CA ALA A 48 -10.61 -7.72 -22.17
C ALA A 48 -9.94 -7.66 -23.57
N TYR A 49 -8.70 -8.12 -23.69
CA TYR A 49 -7.96 -8.22 -24.96
C TYR A 49 -7.89 -9.66 -25.52
N GLY A 50 -8.51 -10.63 -24.85
CA GLY A 50 -8.55 -12.03 -25.29
C GLY A 50 -7.31 -12.87 -24.95
N TYR A 51 -6.61 -12.50 -23.88
CA TYR A 51 -5.47 -13.25 -23.37
C TYR A 51 -5.74 -13.79 -21.96
N GLU A 52 -5.28 -15.01 -21.71
CA GLU A 52 -5.14 -15.59 -20.37
C GLU A 52 -3.82 -15.11 -19.74
N LEU A 53 -3.88 -14.81 -18.45
CA LEU A 53 -2.74 -14.26 -17.70
C LEU A 53 -2.35 -15.19 -16.56
N THR A 54 -1.13 -15.71 -16.63
CA THR A 54 -0.48 -16.34 -15.48
C THR A 54 0.45 -15.34 -14.82
N ILE A 55 0.25 -15.03 -13.54
CA ILE A 55 1.06 -14.07 -12.79
C ILE A 55 1.73 -14.73 -11.58
N MET A 56 3.04 -14.49 -11.43
CA MET A 56 3.84 -14.87 -10.28
C MET A 56 4.34 -13.61 -9.58
N MET A 57 3.88 -13.42 -8.34
CA MET A 57 4.21 -12.27 -7.52
C MET A 57 5.30 -12.66 -6.52
N PHE A 58 6.47 -12.03 -6.60
CA PHE A 58 7.53 -12.10 -5.58
C PHE A 58 7.64 -10.77 -4.84
N GLN A 59 8.35 -10.76 -3.71
CA GLN A 59 8.50 -9.57 -2.87
C GLN A 59 9.08 -8.34 -3.62
N ARG A 60 9.90 -8.54 -4.64
CA ARG A 60 10.54 -7.46 -5.43
C ARG A 60 10.29 -7.52 -6.92
N ASN A 61 9.85 -8.67 -7.43
CA ASN A 61 9.70 -8.92 -8.86
C ASN A 61 8.29 -9.46 -9.14
N ILE A 62 7.72 -9.06 -10.27
CA ILE A 62 6.54 -9.70 -10.86
C ILE A 62 6.99 -10.32 -12.16
N ALA A 63 6.70 -11.61 -12.31
CA ALA A 63 6.77 -12.29 -13.59
C ALA A 63 5.35 -12.57 -14.06
N MET A 64 5.09 -12.40 -15.34
CA MET A 64 3.81 -12.75 -15.92
C MET A 64 3.97 -13.34 -17.32
N THR A 65 3.06 -14.25 -17.65
CA THR A 65 2.99 -14.92 -18.95
C THR A 65 1.60 -14.68 -19.53
N LEU A 66 1.57 -14.04 -20.70
CA LEU A 66 0.37 -13.83 -21.51
C LEU A 66 0.23 -14.99 -22.49
N THR A 67 -0.93 -15.66 -22.47
CA THR A 67 -1.26 -16.76 -23.37
C THR A 67 -2.50 -16.38 -24.19
N PRO A 68 -2.45 -16.39 -25.54
CA PRO A 68 -3.61 -16.06 -26.36
C PRO A 68 -4.68 -17.16 -26.26
N VAL A 69 -5.95 -16.77 -26.12
CA VAL A 69 -7.08 -17.71 -26.08
C VAL A 69 -7.61 -17.93 -27.49
N LEU A 70 -7.55 -19.18 -27.94
CA LEU A 70 -7.95 -19.61 -29.29
C LEU A 70 -9.31 -20.32 -29.26
N GLU A 71 -10.32 -19.77 -28.60
CA GLU A 71 -11.67 -20.35 -28.68
C GLU A 71 -12.40 -19.85 -29.95
N GLY A 72 -12.80 -20.79 -30.82
CA GLY A 72 -13.61 -20.53 -32.01
C GLY A 72 -12.89 -20.49 -33.37
N ALA A 73 -11.57 -20.68 -33.43
CA ALA A 73 -10.81 -20.62 -34.68
C ALA A 73 -10.70 -21.99 -35.40
N ALA A 74 -11.83 -22.67 -35.60
CA ALA A 74 -11.91 -23.79 -36.54
C ALA A 74 -11.95 -23.24 -37.98
N GLY A 75 -10.81 -22.80 -38.52
CA GLY A 75 -10.74 -22.53 -39.97
C GLY A 75 -9.70 -21.55 -40.52
N SER A 76 -8.97 -20.80 -39.70
CA SER A 76 -7.98 -19.83 -40.22
C SER A 76 -6.56 -20.23 -39.87
N TYR A 77 -5.88 -20.94 -40.77
CA TYR A 77 -4.47 -21.31 -40.70
C TYR A 77 -3.51 -20.11 -40.51
N GLN A 78 -3.98 -18.88 -40.71
CA GLN A 78 -3.18 -17.65 -40.67
C GLN A 78 -2.96 -17.06 -39.26
N ARG A 79 -3.60 -17.59 -38.21
CA ARG A 79 -3.46 -17.10 -36.82
C ARG A 79 -2.44 -17.87 -35.97
N LEU A 80 -1.85 -18.95 -36.48
CA LEU A 80 -0.95 -19.82 -35.70
C LEU A 80 0.43 -19.20 -35.43
N ASP A 81 0.95 -18.34 -36.31
CA ASP A 81 2.28 -17.72 -36.13
C ASP A 81 2.31 -16.66 -35.02
N TYR A 82 1.16 -16.12 -34.62
CA TYR A 82 1.04 -15.13 -33.55
C TYR A 82 0.70 -15.74 -32.19
N ALA A 83 0.30 -17.02 -32.17
CA ALA A 83 -0.24 -17.73 -31.01
C ALA A 83 0.84 -18.31 -30.07
N HIS A 84 1.89 -17.53 -29.79
CA HIS A 84 2.93 -17.94 -28.83
C HIS A 84 2.81 -17.15 -27.54
N PRO A 85 2.89 -17.83 -26.37
CA PRO A 85 2.88 -17.15 -25.09
C PRO A 85 4.13 -16.26 -24.95
N VAL A 86 3.95 -15.10 -24.33
CA VAL A 86 5.06 -14.17 -24.06
C VAL A 86 5.18 -13.99 -22.55
N THR A 87 6.42 -14.04 -22.06
CA THR A 87 6.72 -13.90 -20.63
C THR A 87 7.61 -12.68 -20.43
N GLY A 88 7.32 -11.91 -19.39
CA GLY A 88 8.11 -10.76 -19.00
C GLY A 88 8.24 -10.67 -17.49
N MET A 89 9.25 -9.94 -17.04
CA MET A 89 9.50 -9.70 -15.62
C MET A 89 9.83 -8.23 -15.39
N SER A 90 9.29 -7.66 -14.32
CA SER A 90 9.56 -6.29 -13.92
C SER A 90 9.75 -6.19 -12.41
N GLN A 91 10.53 -5.19 -11.99
CA GLN A 91 10.80 -4.90 -10.59
C GLN A 91 9.96 -3.72 -10.13
N HIS A 92 9.36 -3.84 -8.95
CA HIS A 92 8.64 -2.73 -8.32
C HIS A 92 9.54 -2.00 -7.33
N LYS A 93 9.47 -0.67 -7.36
CA LYS A 93 10.06 0.18 -6.31
C LYS A 93 9.09 0.30 -5.14
N HIS A 94 9.65 0.43 -3.94
CA HIS A 94 8.84 0.71 -2.76
C HIS A 94 8.31 2.14 -2.83
N SER A 95 6.99 2.30 -2.81
CA SER A 95 6.32 3.59 -2.82
C SER A 95 5.43 3.71 -1.57
N PRO A 96 5.12 4.92 -1.08
CA PRO A 96 4.15 5.10 -0.01
C PRO A 96 2.76 4.56 -0.40
N LEU A 97 2.01 4.13 0.61
CA LEU A 97 0.60 3.74 0.46
C LEU A 97 -0.20 4.89 -0.17
N ASN A 98 -0.94 4.58 -1.24
CA ASN A 98 -1.79 5.55 -1.91
C ASN A 98 -3.16 4.95 -2.24
N PHE A 99 -4.13 5.23 -1.37
CA PHE A 99 -5.49 4.72 -1.52
C PHE A 99 -6.24 5.30 -2.73
N TYR A 100 -5.91 6.53 -3.13
CA TYR A 100 -6.49 7.14 -4.33
C TYR A 100 -6.05 6.37 -5.58
N LEU A 101 -4.75 6.14 -5.74
CA LEU A 101 -4.22 5.34 -6.85
C LEU A 101 -4.76 3.91 -6.83
N ASN A 102 -4.89 3.28 -5.66
CA ASN A 102 -5.51 1.96 -5.56
C ASN A 102 -6.95 1.95 -6.11
N ALA A 103 -7.77 2.92 -5.72
CA ALA A 103 -9.14 3.04 -6.20
C ALA A 103 -9.21 3.33 -7.70
N GLU A 104 -8.41 4.27 -8.19
CA GLU A 104 -8.38 4.65 -9.61
C GLU A 104 -7.86 3.53 -10.52
N LEU A 105 -6.83 2.78 -10.10
CA LEU A 105 -6.34 1.63 -10.85
C LEU A 105 -7.38 0.50 -10.86
N SER A 106 -8.06 0.25 -9.74
CA SER A 106 -9.17 -0.71 -9.71
C SER A 106 -10.35 -0.26 -10.59
N ARG A 107 -10.60 1.04 -10.71
CA ARG A 107 -11.59 1.59 -11.65
C ARG A 107 -11.14 1.42 -13.11
N LEU A 108 -9.85 1.57 -13.38
CA LEU A 108 -9.29 1.38 -14.71
C LEU A 108 -9.51 -0.05 -15.22
N SER A 109 -9.29 -1.08 -14.38
CA SER A 109 -9.54 -2.47 -14.81
C SER A 109 -11.01 -2.74 -15.15
N TRP A 110 -11.96 -2.15 -14.40
CA TRP A 110 -13.39 -2.22 -14.74
C TRP A 110 -13.72 -1.45 -16.02
N TYR A 111 -13.18 -0.23 -16.16
CA TYR A 111 -13.36 0.57 -17.37
C TYR A 111 -12.90 -0.20 -18.63
N THR A 112 -11.74 -0.86 -18.57
CA THR A 112 -11.23 -1.67 -19.68
C THR A 112 -12.15 -2.84 -20.01
N TYR A 113 -12.67 -3.51 -18.98
CA TYR A 113 -13.59 -4.64 -19.15
C TYR A 113 -14.93 -4.23 -19.76
N ASP A 114 -15.47 -3.08 -19.36
CA ASP A 114 -16.79 -2.65 -19.82
C ASP A 114 -16.74 -1.97 -21.20
N ASN A 115 -15.70 -1.16 -21.46
CA ASN A 115 -15.65 -0.26 -22.64
C ASN A 115 -14.70 -0.73 -23.74
N HIS A 116 -13.84 -1.73 -23.46
CA HIS A 116 -12.93 -2.31 -24.44
C HIS A 116 -12.07 -1.26 -25.20
N PRO A 117 -11.44 -0.30 -24.50
CA PRO A 117 -10.66 0.75 -25.13
C PRO A 117 -9.47 0.18 -25.91
N ASP A 118 -8.96 0.96 -26.87
CA ASP A 118 -7.68 0.66 -27.51
C ASP A 118 -6.52 0.81 -26.52
N LEU A 119 -5.40 0.13 -26.78
CA LEU A 119 -4.27 0.09 -25.86
C LEU A 119 -3.68 1.50 -25.61
N ASP A 120 -3.62 2.34 -26.64
CA ASP A 120 -3.14 3.71 -26.53
C ASP A 120 -4.04 4.58 -25.64
N GLU A 121 -5.37 4.38 -25.71
CA GLU A 121 -6.31 5.09 -24.84
C GLU A 121 -6.14 4.63 -23.39
N LEU A 122 -5.96 3.32 -23.18
CA LEU A 122 -5.74 2.74 -21.87
C LEU A 122 -4.45 3.27 -21.23
N GLU A 123 -3.36 3.32 -21.99
CA GLU A 123 -2.07 3.90 -21.58
C GLU A 123 -2.22 5.38 -21.21
N ALA A 124 -2.88 6.18 -22.05
CA ALA A 124 -3.10 7.59 -21.79
C ALA A 124 -3.91 7.85 -20.51
N ARG A 125 -4.91 7.01 -20.22
CA ARG A 125 -5.68 7.05 -18.97
C ARG A 125 -4.84 6.65 -17.77
N PHE A 126 -4.04 5.60 -17.91
CA PHE A 126 -3.11 5.15 -16.87
C PHE A 126 -2.12 6.27 -16.50
N GLU A 127 -1.47 6.89 -17.48
CA GLU A 127 -0.55 8.02 -17.26
C GLU A 127 -1.24 9.21 -16.59
N ARG A 128 -2.48 9.51 -16.97
CA ARG A 128 -3.26 10.58 -16.31
C ARG A 128 -3.52 10.29 -14.83
N ILE A 129 -3.76 9.03 -14.48
CA ILE A 129 -3.92 8.62 -13.07
C ILE A 129 -2.60 8.81 -12.32
N LEU A 130 -1.47 8.40 -12.90
CA LEU A 130 -0.14 8.55 -12.30
C LEU A 130 0.27 10.02 -12.13
N ALA A 131 -0.16 10.91 -13.02
CA ALA A 131 0.11 12.34 -12.97
C ALA A 131 -0.69 13.10 -11.88
N THR A 132 -1.57 12.42 -11.12
CA THR A 132 -2.36 13.06 -10.07
C THR A 132 -1.47 13.65 -8.98
N GLN A 133 -1.69 14.92 -8.63
CA GLN A 133 -0.84 15.60 -7.64
C GLN A 133 -1.03 15.06 -6.22
N PRO A 134 0.06 14.94 -5.44
CA PRO A 134 -0.02 14.54 -4.04
C PRO A 134 -0.70 15.62 -3.19
N VAL A 135 -1.37 15.18 -2.12
CA VAL A 135 -2.03 16.07 -1.16
C VAL A 135 -0.98 16.93 -0.43
N ASN A 136 -1.34 18.18 -0.13
CA ASN A 136 -0.45 19.10 0.59
C ASN A 136 0.02 18.51 1.93
N ARG A 137 1.34 18.46 2.14
CA ARG A 137 1.98 17.88 3.33
C ARG A 137 1.47 18.43 4.66
N TRP A 138 1.15 19.73 4.71
CA TRP A 138 0.70 20.41 5.92
C TRP A 138 -0.73 20.04 6.28
N LEU A 139 -1.57 19.85 5.25
CA LEU A 139 -2.92 19.35 5.44
C LEU A 139 -2.90 17.91 5.95
N VAL A 140 -2.05 17.05 5.37
CA VAL A 140 -1.88 15.65 5.83
C VAL A 140 -1.40 15.61 7.28
N LEU A 141 -0.41 16.44 7.64
CA LEU A 141 0.09 16.56 9.01
C LEU A 141 -1.03 16.94 9.99
N TYR A 142 -1.80 17.99 9.67
CA TYR A 142 -2.90 18.44 10.51
C TYR A 142 -3.99 17.37 10.67
N LEU A 143 -4.42 16.74 9.57
CA LEU A 143 -5.48 15.73 9.59
C LEU A 143 -5.07 14.47 10.36
N ILE A 144 -3.81 14.03 10.25
CA ILE A 144 -3.31 12.87 11.00
C ILE A 144 -3.23 13.19 12.50
N SER A 145 -2.74 14.37 12.87
CA SER A 145 -2.73 14.81 14.27
C SER A 145 -4.13 14.90 14.86
N GLN A 146 -5.08 15.47 14.10
CA GLN A 146 -6.48 15.55 14.51
C GLN A 146 -7.12 14.17 14.66
N ALA A 147 -6.86 13.25 13.72
CA ALA A 147 -7.36 11.88 13.82
C ALA A 147 -6.82 11.18 15.06
N ASN A 148 -5.54 11.33 15.37
CA ASN A 148 -4.93 10.68 16.53
C ASN A 148 -5.43 11.28 17.87
N MET A 149 -5.68 12.59 17.91
CA MET A 149 -6.37 13.24 19.03
C MET A 149 -7.77 12.66 19.26
N CYS A 150 -8.56 12.51 18.20
CA CYS A 150 -9.90 11.90 18.29
C CYS A 150 -9.84 10.44 18.74
N LEU A 151 -8.82 9.67 18.34
CA LEU A 151 -8.62 8.29 18.82
C LEU A 151 -8.34 8.25 20.32
N CYS A 152 -7.54 9.18 20.86
CA CYS A 152 -7.32 9.28 22.29
C CYS A 152 -8.64 9.50 23.05
N LEU A 153 -9.49 10.42 22.57
CA LEU A 153 -10.82 10.65 23.13
C LEU A 153 -11.73 9.42 23.01
N LEU A 154 -11.67 8.71 21.88
CA LEU A 154 -12.45 7.50 21.65
C LEU A 154 -12.11 6.37 22.63
N PHE A 155 -10.84 6.26 23.04
CA PHE A 155 -10.39 5.29 24.04
C PHE A 155 -10.66 5.72 25.49
N GLY A 156 -11.35 6.85 25.69
CA GLY A 156 -11.69 7.36 27.02
C GLY A 156 -10.65 8.31 27.63
N GLY A 157 -9.72 8.83 26.83
CA GLY A 157 -8.77 9.85 27.28
C GLY A 157 -9.46 11.21 27.51
N ASP A 158 -8.88 12.03 28.38
CA ASP A 158 -9.37 13.38 28.65
C ASP A 158 -8.94 14.40 27.57
N LEU A 159 -9.57 15.58 27.58
CA LEU A 159 -9.27 16.64 26.62
C LEU A 159 -7.81 17.12 26.69
N VAL A 160 -7.20 17.16 27.87
CA VAL A 160 -5.80 17.60 28.03
C VAL A 160 -4.85 16.55 27.46
N SER A 161 -5.04 15.28 27.80
CA SER A 161 -4.32 14.15 27.19
C SER A 161 -4.43 14.15 25.67
N SER A 162 -5.62 14.40 25.13
CA SER A 162 -5.83 14.45 23.69
C SER A 162 -5.03 15.58 23.01
N LEU A 163 -4.88 16.73 23.67
CA LEU A 163 -4.08 17.85 23.17
C LEU A 163 -2.58 17.51 23.16
N PHE A 164 -2.08 16.81 24.19
CA PHE A 164 -0.70 16.30 24.20
C PHE A 164 -0.48 15.27 23.08
N VAL A 165 -1.45 14.37 22.84
CA VAL A 165 -1.40 13.43 21.72
C VAL A 165 -1.39 14.17 20.38
N PHE A 166 -2.18 15.24 20.21
CA PHE A 166 -2.15 16.07 19.01
C PHE A 166 -0.76 16.66 18.77
N LEU A 167 -0.18 17.29 19.79
CA LEU A 167 1.15 17.92 19.72
C LEU A 167 2.26 16.89 19.47
N GLY A 168 2.23 15.76 20.18
CA GLY A 168 3.17 14.67 20.00
C GLY A 168 3.10 14.06 18.61
N THR A 169 1.89 13.82 18.10
CA THR A 169 1.67 13.32 16.73
C THR A 169 2.15 14.33 15.69
N PHE A 170 1.88 15.62 15.90
CA PHE A 170 2.32 16.69 15.00
C PHE A 170 3.85 16.73 14.90
N LEU A 171 4.55 16.73 16.03
CA LEU A 171 6.02 16.76 16.04
C LEU A 171 6.63 15.46 15.51
N GLY A 172 6.12 14.30 15.95
CA GLY A 172 6.58 12.99 15.50
C GLY A 172 6.39 12.79 14.00
N PHE A 173 5.23 13.14 13.45
CA PHE A 173 4.96 13.00 12.02
C PHE A 173 5.72 14.03 11.18
N LEU A 174 5.99 15.24 11.71
CA LEU A 174 6.86 16.21 11.05
C LEU A 174 8.28 15.66 10.89
N VAL A 175 8.83 15.05 11.95
CA VAL A 175 10.15 14.39 11.89
C VAL A 175 10.13 13.24 10.89
N ARG A 176 9.07 12.43 10.88
CA ARG A 176 8.89 11.38 9.88
C ARG A 176 8.96 11.91 8.45
N GLN A 177 8.25 12.99 8.15
CA GLN A 177 8.24 13.59 6.81
C GLN A 177 9.62 14.09 6.40
N GLU A 178 10.33 14.79 7.29
CA GLU A 178 11.65 15.35 6.97
C GLU A 178 12.72 14.27 6.82
N LEU A 179 12.71 13.22 7.66
CA LEU A 179 13.63 12.09 7.54
C LEU A 179 13.37 11.27 6.27
N ASN A 180 12.11 11.05 5.90
CA ASN A 180 11.76 10.37 4.66
C ASN A 180 12.23 11.16 3.43
N ARG A 181 12.16 12.50 3.46
CA ARG A 181 12.67 13.37 2.40
C ARG A 181 14.19 13.25 2.22
N ARG A 182 14.92 12.90 3.28
CA ARG A 182 16.37 12.66 3.27
C ARG A 182 16.72 11.20 2.97
N HIS A 183 15.76 10.36 2.59
CA HIS A 183 15.95 8.93 2.36
C HIS A 183 16.59 8.19 3.55
N ALA A 184 16.26 8.61 4.77
CA ALA A 184 16.71 7.93 5.97
C ALA A 184 16.14 6.49 6.06
N TYR A 185 16.81 5.64 6.83
CA TYR A 185 16.39 4.26 7.04
C TYR A 185 15.02 4.18 7.71
N ILE A 186 14.06 3.51 7.08
CA ILE A 186 12.62 3.52 7.46
C ILE A 186 12.38 3.17 8.93
N TYR A 187 13.03 2.13 9.45
CA TYR A 187 12.84 1.67 10.83
C TYR A 187 13.40 2.66 11.85
N LEU A 188 14.51 3.33 11.52
CA LEU A 188 15.07 4.40 12.34
C LEU A 188 14.13 5.61 12.36
N THR A 189 13.58 5.99 11.21
CA THR A 189 12.60 7.08 11.12
C THR A 189 11.38 6.80 12.00
N ILE A 190 10.85 5.57 11.97
CA ILE A 190 9.71 5.16 12.80
C ILE A 190 10.07 5.20 14.29
N CYS A 191 11.23 4.66 14.67
CA CYS A 191 11.72 4.68 16.05
C CYS A 191 11.83 6.12 16.59
N LEU A 192 12.47 7.03 15.84
CA LEU A 192 12.61 8.44 16.24
C LEU A 192 11.25 9.16 16.31
N SER A 193 10.35 8.88 15.37
CA SER A 193 9.01 9.48 15.36
C SER A 193 8.17 9.01 16.54
N ALA A 194 8.27 7.72 16.91
CA ALA A 194 7.62 7.16 18.10
C ALA A 194 8.20 7.74 19.39
N PHE A 195 9.52 7.87 19.47
CA PHE A 195 10.20 8.49 20.60
C PHE A 195 9.73 9.94 20.80
N ILE A 196 9.74 10.77 19.75
CA ILE A 196 9.32 12.18 19.86
C ILE A 196 7.85 12.30 20.24
N ALA A 197 6.96 11.52 19.60
CA ALA A 197 5.53 11.56 19.88
C ALA A 197 5.23 11.16 21.33
N SER A 198 5.80 10.05 21.78
CA SER A 198 5.64 9.57 23.16
C SER A 198 6.31 10.49 24.18
N PHE A 199 7.44 11.14 23.83
CA PHE A 199 8.15 12.04 24.75
C PHE A 199 7.33 13.29 25.07
N VAL A 200 6.67 13.88 24.06
CA VAL A 200 5.79 15.04 24.28
C VAL A 200 4.63 14.70 25.20
N VAL A 201 4.01 13.54 25.00
CA VAL A 201 2.94 13.05 25.89
C VAL A 201 3.48 12.71 27.28
N GLY A 202 4.62 12.03 27.35
CA GLY A 202 5.27 11.69 28.61
C GLY A 202 5.65 12.90 29.46
N LEU A 203 5.92 14.07 28.86
CA LEU A 203 6.11 15.32 29.59
C LEU A 203 4.81 15.79 30.28
N GLY A 204 3.67 15.68 29.59
CA GLY A 204 2.35 15.97 30.15
C GLY A 204 2.05 15.05 31.34
N ALA A 205 2.33 13.76 31.19
CA ALA A 205 2.21 12.77 32.26
C ALA A 205 3.13 13.08 33.46
N LYS A 206 4.41 13.40 33.21
CA LYS A 206 5.41 13.68 34.27
C LYS A 206 5.06 14.92 35.09
N TRP A 207 4.46 15.93 34.47
CA TRP A 207 4.00 17.13 35.16
C TRP A 207 2.61 17.01 35.77
N GLY A 208 1.95 15.86 35.65
CA GLY A 208 0.62 15.62 36.21
C GLY A 208 -0.47 16.48 35.57
N LEU A 209 -0.27 16.89 34.32
CA LEU A 209 -1.24 17.70 33.56
C LEU A 209 -2.36 16.85 32.93
N GLU A 210 -2.10 15.55 32.77
CA GLU A 210 -2.98 14.58 32.13
C GLU A 210 -3.73 13.76 33.17
N ALA A 211 -5.04 13.58 32.98
CA ALA A 211 -5.83 12.69 33.84
C ALA A 211 -5.73 11.21 33.41
N SER A 212 -5.34 10.95 32.15
CA SER A 212 -5.29 9.60 31.57
C SER A 212 -4.00 9.35 30.77
N PRO A 213 -2.82 9.39 31.42
CA PRO A 213 -1.52 9.27 30.74
C PRO A 213 -1.29 7.92 30.07
N GLU A 214 -1.86 6.83 30.61
CA GLU A 214 -1.79 5.47 30.01
C GLU A 214 -2.41 5.45 28.62
N ILE A 215 -3.62 6.01 28.49
CA ILE A 215 -4.37 6.08 27.24
C ILE A 215 -3.66 7.01 26.26
N ALA A 216 -3.15 8.14 26.75
CA ALA A 216 -2.43 9.13 25.94
C ALA A 216 -1.15 8.54 25.33
N LEU A 217 -0.34 7.83 26.12
CA LEU A 217 0.90 7.21 25.64
C LEU A 217 0.63 6.12 24.60
N GLY A 218 -0.37 5.26 24.84
CA GLY A 218 -0.79 4.27 23.84
C GLY A 218 -1.30 4.91 22.55
N ALA A 219 -2.11 5.97 22.67
CA ALA A 219 -2.64 6.70 21.52
C ALA A 219 -1.55 7.41 20.70
N SER A 220 -0.48 7.90 21.36
CA SER A 220 0.59 8.70 20.74
C SER A 220 1.29 8.00 19.56
N VAL A 221 1.30 6.67 19.51
CA VAL A 221 2.00 5.88 18.49
C VAL A 221 1.08 5.22 17.45
N LEU A 222 -0.26 5.34 17.60
CA LEU A 222 -1.22 4.63 16.75
C LEU A 222 -1.06 4.97 15.25
N TYR A 223 -0.73 6.21 14.92
CA TYR A 223 -0.52 6.64 13.53
C TYR A 223 0.67 5.95 12.84
N LEU A 224 1.56 5.29 13.60
CA LEU A 224 2.70 4.53 13.09
C LEU A 224 2.36 3.06 12.83
N ILE A 225 1.24 2.56 13.36
CA ILE A 225 0.88 1.15 13.28
C ILE A 225 0.70 0.76 11.79
N PRO A 226 1.39 -0.29 11.32
CA PRO A 226 1.34 -0.72 9.92
C PRO A 226 0.08 -1.56 9.65
N GLY A 227 -1.11 -0.96 9.83
CA GLY A 227 -2.40 -1.66 9.70
C GLY A 227 -2.61 -2.27 8.32
N VAL A 228 -2.30 -1.53 7.24
CA VAL A 228 -2.47 -2.03 5.86
C VAL A 228 -1.55 -3.23 5.58
N PRO A 229 -0.24 -3.20 5.87
CA PRO A 229 0.61 -4.38 5.77
C PRO A 229 0.11 -5.59 6.57
N PHE A 230 -0.41 -5.40 7.78
CA PHE A 230 -0.97 -6.50 8.59
C PHE A 230 -2.19 -7.13 7.92
N ILE A 231 -3.18 -6.33 7.56
CA ILE A 231 -4.41 -6.81 6.92
C ILE A 231 -4.07 -7.52 5.61
N ASN A 232 -3.27 -6.88 4.75
CA ASN A 232 -2.87 -7.46 3.47
C ASN A 232 -2.03 -8.73 3.66
N GLY A 233 -1.15 -8.79 4.65
CA GLY A 233 -0.32 -9.96 4.94
C GLY A 233 -1.15 -11.17 5.37
N ILE A 234 -2.14 -10.97 6.23
CA ILE A 234 -3.09 -12.02 6.65
C ILE A 234 -3.93 -12.46 5.46
N MET A 235 -4.49 -11.52 4.70
CA MET A 235 -5.33 -11.85 3.55
C MET A 235 -4.54 -12.59 2.47
N ASP A 236 -3.30 -12.20 2.21
CA ASP A 236 -2.42 -12.92 1.27
C ASP A 236 -2.16 -14.36 1.75
N LEU A 237 -2.06 -14.62 3.06
CA LEU A 237 -1.93 -15.97 3.61
C LEU A 237 -3.21 -16.80 3.41
N LEU A 238 -4.39 -16.19 3.64
CA LEU A 238 -5.70 -16.82 3.44
C LEU A 238 -5.97 -17.14 1.97
N ASP A 239 -5.53 -16.27 1.06
CA ASP A 239 -5.67 -16.43 -0.40
C ASP A 239 -4.64 -17.39 -1.00
N GLY A 240 -3.73 -17.98 -0.19
CA GLY A 240 -2.72 -18.94 -0.63
C GLY A 240 -1.40 -18.32 -1.12
N TYR A 241 -1.25 -16.99 -1.09
CA TYR A 241 -0.01 -16.26 -1.41
C TYR A 241 0.96 -16.24 -0.21
N MET A 242 1.34 -17.42 0.29
CA MET A 242 2.08 -17.59 1.57
C MET A 242 3.37 -16.76 1.68
N LEU A 243 4.22 -16.78 0.64
CA LEU A 243 5.52 -16.09 0.66
C LEU A 243 5.34 -14.56 0.77
N ASN A 244 4.39 -13.99 0.03
CA ASN A 244 4.10 -12.56 0.06
C ASN A 244 3.43 -12.17 1.39
N GLY A 245 2.50 -12.99 1.88
CA GLY A 245 1.86 -12.80 3.17
C GLY A 245 2.87 -12.73 4.31
N LEU A 246 3.75 -13.75 4.40
CA LEU A 246 4.79 -13.80 5.43
C LEU A 246 5.75 -12.60 5.33
N SER A 247 6.14 -12.21 4.12
CA SER A 247 7.02 -11.06 3.90
C SER A 247 6.42 -9.74 4.40
N ARG A 248 5.14 -9.49 4.11
CA ARG A 248 4.41 -8.30 4.59
C ARG A 248 4.28 -8.31 6.12
N LEU A 249 3.98 -9.47 6.71
CA LEU A 249 3.87 -9.64 8.16
C LEU A 249 5.19 -9.41 8.88
N MET A 250 6.30 -9.92 8.34
CA MET A 250 7.64 -9.67 8.89
C MET A 250 8.02 -8.18 8.84
N THR A 251 7.69 -7.51 7.73
CA THR A 251 7.88 -6.05 7.61
C THR A 251 7.05 -5.30 8.66
N ALA A 252 5.79 -5.68 8.84
CA ALA A 252 4.91 -5.09 9.85
C ALA A 252 5.44 -5.33 11.28
N ALA A 253 5.93 -6.54 11.57
CA ALA A 253 6.54 -6.88 12.86
C ALA A 253 7.78 -6.03 13.16
N MET A 254 8.67 -5.83 12.17
CA MET A 254 9.85 -4.97 12.33
C MET A 254 9.47 -3.50 12.61
N ILE A 255 8.38 -3.01 12.01
CA ILE A 255 7.83 -1.70 12.32
C ILE A 255 7.33 -1.64 13.78
N VAL A 256 6.58 -2.65 14.23
CA VAL A 256 6.09 -2.72 15.62
C VAL A 256 7.26 -2.73 16.61
N VAL A 257 8.28 -3.55 16.38
CA VAL A 257 9.50 -3.56 17.20
C VAL A 257 10.14 -2.17 17.25
N SER A 258 10.22 -1.47 16.12
CA SER A 258 10.78 -0.12 16.06
C SER A 258 9.97 0.90 16.87
N ILE A 259 8.63 0.79 16.84
CA ILE A 259 7.73 1.62 17.66
C ILE A 259 7.97 1.34 19.15
N THR A 260 8.01 0.05 19.53
CA THR A 260 8.25 -0.37 20.92
C THR A 260 9.58 0.14 21.44
N VAL A 261 10.66 0.05 20.65
CA VAL A 261 11.98 0.58 21.03
C VAL A 261 11.93 2.09 21.27
N GLY A 262 11.27 2.85 20.38
CA GLY A 262 11.10 4.30 20.54
C GLY A 262 10.30 4.66 21.80
N LEU A 263 9.18 3.97 22.03
CA LEU A 263 8.33 4.17 23.20
C LEU A 263 9.04 3.80 24.52
N SER A 264 9.72 2.65 24.56
CA SER A 264 10.50 2.22 25.73
C SER A 264 11.63 3.21 26.06
N GLY A 265 12.29 3.77 25.04
CA GLY A 265 13.31 4.80 25.23
C GLY A 265 12.77 6.03 25.95
N THR A 266 11.56 6.47 25.61
CA THR A 266 10.89 7.57 26.29
C THR A 266 10.56 7.24 27.74
N LEU A 267 9.96 6.07 28.00
CA LEU A 267 9.55 5.67 29.35
C LEU A 267 10.75 5.61 30.30
N LEU A 268 11.86 5.02 29.84
CA LEU A 268 13.11 4.95 30.61
C LEU A 268 13.69 6.33 30.89
N LEU A 269 13.71 7.22 29.90
CA LEU A 269 14.31 8.56 30.04
C LEU A 269 13.49 9.46 30.98
N LEU A 270 12.17 9.34 30.95
CA LEU A 270 11.28 10.11 31.82
C LEU A 270 11.09 9.49 33.20
N GLY A 271 11.55 8.25 33.41
CA GLY A 271 11.36 7.50 34.66
C GLY A 271 9.90 7.12 34.92
N LEU A 272 9.11 6.97 33.85
CA LEU A 272 7.70 6.61 33.93
C LEU A 272 7.58 5.08 34.00
N SER A 273 7.32 4.54 35.18
CA SER A 273 6.97 3.12 35.36
C SER A 273 5.47 2.93 35.10
N LEU A 274 5.11 2.82 33.83
CA LEU A 274 3.76 2.45 33.37
C LEU A 274 3.71 0.98 32.89
N LEU A 275 4.62 0.17 33.43
CA LEU A 275 4.79 -1.26 33.20
C LEU A 275 5.08 -1.95 34.53
#